data_AF-A0A1H0WC41-F1
#
_entry.id   AF-A0A1H0WC41-F1
#
_cell.length_a   1.000
_cell.length_b   1.000
_cell.length_c   1.000
_cell.angle_alpha   90.00
_cell.angle_beta   90.00
_cell.angle_gamma   90.00
#
_symmetry.space_group_name_H-M   'P 1'
#
loop_
_entity.id
_entity.type
_entity.pdbx_description
1 polymer ?
#
loop_
_entity_poly.entity_id
_entity_poly.type
_entity_poly.pdbx_seq_one_letter_code
_entity_poly.pdbx_strand_id
1 'polypeptide(L)'
;MGAGSVPLGVDFSGQVRITTGENRTGNGYSEVVLTSGQIDWWAQEYFGRFACFGLSGAVASYTGWPVLVVEAQYSDGTWHPVHSAARTPGDTVLEIFGDTFVESMLARYREALDAPVRPRLMPSSDLPGAVISGMQRHRGDDLWWARELPKAALAAYEHFARLLLTRHGYGHYLPASLPAPGTPPAAHQPAPTRGATSHPDAAPSPPSSGGSTAMSGIDEIRHALLSSTEKSRYAQGALAQAIDEIEQITQLLQQAAGSSTQPAIQEATGTYARARDELEQLRGLLHTGAEAIESYASQL
;
A
#
# COMPACT_ATOMS: atom_id res chain seq x y z
N MET A 1 -30.27 -0.54 17.83
CA MET A 1 -30.09 -1.61 16.83
C MET A 1 -29.15 -2.63 17.44
N GLY A 2 -29.55 -3.90 17.54
CA GLY A 2 -28.68 -4.93 18.09
C GLY A 2 -27.41 -5.04 17.25
N ALA A 3 -26.26 -5.18 17.89
CA ALA A 3 -24.99 -5.41 17.20
C ALA A 3 -25.10 -6.71 16.41
N GLY A 4 -25.44 -6.62 15.12
CA GLY A 4 -25.39 -7.76 14.22
C GLY A 4 -24.00 -8.37 14.26
N SER A 5 -23.92 -9.70 14.29
CA SER A 5 -22.65 -10.41 14.21
C SER A 5 -21.95 -10.05 12.90
N VAL A 6 -20.72 -9.56 12.98
CA VAL A 6 -19.86 -9.38 11.81
C VAL A 6 -19.46 -10.76 11.29
N PRO A 7 -19.74 -11.10 10.01
CA PRO A 7 -19.37 -12.39 9.46
C PRO A 7 -17.87 -12.43 9.18
N LEU A 8 -17.08 -12.86 10.16
CA LEU A 8 -15.64 -13.09 10.00
C LEU A 8 -15.37 -14.33 9.14
N GLY A 9 -14.25 -14.32 8.42
CA GLY A 9 -13.81 -15.38 7.53
C GLY A 9 -14.34 -15.29 6.11
N VAL A 10 -14.83 -14.11 5.70
CA VAL A 10 -15.17 -13.85 4.31
C VAL A 10 -13.91 -13.63 3.48
N ASP A 11 -13.97 -14.09 2.24
CA ASP A 11 -12.86 -14.04 1.28
C ASP A 11 -13.39 -13.67 -0.10
N PHE A 12 -12.47 -13.33 -1.01
CA PHE A 12 -12.78 -13.15 -2.42
C PHE A 12 -11.73 -13.86 -3.29
N SER A 13 -12.13 -14.27 -4.48
CA SER A 13 -11.28 -14.87 -5.50
C SER A 13 -11.32 -14.05 -6.78
N GLY A 14 -10.21 -13.98 -7.51
CA GLY A 14 -10.12 -13.19 -8.74
C GLY A 14 -10.02 -11.70 -8.42
N GLN A 15 -10.88 -10.89 -9.03
CA GLN A 15 -10.88 -9.44 -8.84
C GLN A 15 -12.15 -8.97 -8.13
N VAL A 16 -12.00 -7.98 -7.25
CA VAL A 16 -13.11 -7.27 -6.63
C VAL A 16 -12.96 -5.78 -6.88
N ARG A 17 -14.08 -5.16 -7.24
CA ARG A 17 -14.17 -3.74 -7.55
C ARG A 17 -14.76 -3.02 -6.35
N ILE A 18 -14.03 -2.04 -5.82
CA ILE A 18 -14.43 -1.29 -4.63
C ILE A 18 -14.65 0.17 -5.00
N THR A 19 -15.84 0.68 -4.68
CA THR A 19 -16.18 2.10 -4.83
C THR A 19 -15.93 2.81 -3.49
N THR A 20 -15.22 3.94 -3.51
CA THR A 20 -14.86 4.72 -2.30
C THR A 20 -15.97 5.66 -1.82
N GLY A 21 -17.13 5.64 -2.48
CA GLY A 21 -18.28 6.51 -2.20
C GLY A 21 -18.00 7.95 -2.60
N GLU A 22 -18.35 8.89 -1.71
CA GLU A 22 -18.11 10.33 -1.91
C GLU A 22 -16.63 10.71 -1.75
N ASN A 23 -15.85 9.86 -1.09
CA ASN A 23 -14.42 10.09 -0.89
C ASN A 23 -13.61 9.59 -2.10
N ARG A 24 -12.36 10.05 -2.19
CA ARG A 24 -11.40 9.62 -3.21
C ARG A 24 -10.17 9.04 -2.54
N THR A 25 -9.49 8.13 -3.23
CA THR A 25 -8.16 7.65 -2.79
C THR A 25 -7.11 8.77 -2.87
N GLY A 26 -5.89 8.53 -2.38
CA GLY A 26 -4.82 9.52 -2.39
C GLY A 26 -4.51 10.08 -3.80
N ASN A 27 -4.66 9.27 -4.83
CA ASN A 27 -4.52 9.66 -6.24
C ASN A 27 -5.84 10.01 -6.93
N GLY A 28 -6.92 10.27 -6.19
CA GLY A 28 -8.17 10.81 -6.72
C GLY A 28 -9.14 9.78 -7.33
N TYR A 29 -8.90 8.48 -7.16
CA TYR A 29 -9.78 7.45 -7.73
C TYR A 29 -11.06 7.29 -6.89
N SER A 30 -12.21 7.18 -7.55
CA SER A 30 -13.48 6.76 -6.90
C SER A 30 -13.63 5.25 -6.81
N GLU A 31 -12.74 4.53 -7.46
CA GLU A 31 -12.90 3.13 -7.74
C GLU A 31 -11.54 2.47 -7.90
N VAL A 32 -11.39 1.32 -7.26
CA VAL A 32 -10.18 0.51 -7.31
C VAL A 32 -10.54 -0.93 -7.65
N VAL A 33 -9.62 -1.64 -8.31
CA VAL A 33 -9.77 -3.06 -8.61
C VAL A 33 -8.71 -3.82 -7.82
N LEU A 34 -9.15 -4.58 -6.83
CA LEU A 34 -8.27 -5.38 -5.99
C LEU A 34 -8.21 -6.81 -6.53
N THR A 35 -7.01 -7.36 -6.65
CA THR A 35 -6.78 -8.72 -7.13
C THR A 35 -6.39 -9.63 -5.96
N SER A 36 -7.09 -10.74 -5.81
CA SER A 36 -6.81 -11.77 -4.79
C SER A 36 -5.37 -12.26 -4.91
N GLY A 37 -4.67 -12.37 -3.78
CA GLY A 37 -3.30 -12.87 -3.69
C GLY A 37 -2.24 -11.89 -4.18
N GLN A 38 -2.61 -10.69 -4.64
CA GLN A 38 -1.68 -9.71 -5.19
C GLN A 38 -1.73 -8.40 -4.41
N ILE A 39 -0.58 -8.01 -3.87
CA ILE A 39 -0.36 -6.65 -3.35
C ILE A 39 0.24 -5.84 -4.51
N ASP A 40 -0.63 -5.41 -5.41
CA ASP A 40 -0.30 -4.56 -6.55
C ASP A 40 -0.48 -3.07 -6.23
N TRP A 41 -0.32 -2.21 -7.24
CA TRP A 41 -0.53 -0.78 -7.11
C TRP A 41 -1.95 -0.42 -6.62
N TRP A 42 -2.99 -1.17 -7.01
CA TRP A 42 -4.35 -0.88 -6.56
C TRP A 42 -4.55 -1.21 -5.09
N ALA A 43 -4.00 -2.34 -4.63
CA ALA A 43 -4.00 -2.68 -3.20
C ALA A 43 -3.27 -1.62 -2.37
N GLN A 44 -2.13 -1.13 -2.85
CA GLN A 44 -1.34 -0.09 -2.19
C GLN A 44 -2.04 1.27 -2.22
N GLU A 45 -2.66 1.63 -3.34
CA GLU A 45 -3.45 2.85 -3.45
C GLU A 45 -4.61 2.84 -2.46
N TYR A 46 -5.35 1.73 -2.42
CA TYR A 46 -6.51 1.60 -1.54
C TYR A 46 -6.07 1.50 -0.08
N PHE A 47 -5.33 0.47 0.32
CA PHE A 47 -5.01 0.24 1.72
C PHE A 47 -3.84 1.08 2.25
N GLY A 48 -2.98 1.62 1.38
CA GLY A 48 -1.84 2.43 1.80
C GLY A 48 -2.15 3.92 1.89
N ARG A 49 -3.13 4.41 1.12
CA ARG A 49 -3.45 5.85 1.05
C ARG A 49 -4.88 6.21 1.42
N PHE A 50 -5.81 5.26 1.40
CA PHE A 50 -7.23 5.53 1.66
C PHE A 50 -7.79 4.80 2.88
N ALA A 51 -7.51 3.50 2.97
CA ALA A 51 -8.14 2.54 3.86
C ALA A 51 -7.18 1.95 4.91
N CYS A 52 -6.06 2.62 5.19
CA CYS A 52 -5.00 2.10 6.05
C CYS A 52 -5.48 1.76 7.47
N PHE A 53 -6.33 2.59 8.07
CA PHE A 53 -6.90 2.34 9.40
C PHE A 53 -7.78 1.10 9.46
N GLY A 54 -8.56 0.83 8.41
CA GLY A 54 -9.37 -0.39 8.37
C GLY A 54 -8.50 -1.63 8.24
N LEU A 55 -7.42 -1.58 7.45
CA LEU A 55 -6.52 -2.73 7.27
C LEU A 55 -5.70 -3.00 8.52
N SER A 56 -5.14 -1.96 9.17
CA SER A 56 -4.44 -2.12 10.43
C SER A 56 -5.37 -2.61 11.54
N GLY A 57 -6.63 -2.16 11.56
CA GLY A 57 -7.68 -2.68 12.43
C GLY A 57 -7.98 -4.17 12.18
N ALA A 58 -8.08 -4.59 10.92
CA ALA A 58 -8.29 -6.00 10.56
C ALA A 58 -7.10 -6.87 10.99
N VAL A 59 -5.86 -6.43 10.77
CA VAL A 59 -4.66 -7.13 11.24
C VAL A 59 -4.65 -7.23 12.77
N ALA A 60 -4.88 -6.11 13.47
CA ALA A 60 -4.95 -6.07 14.92
C ALA A 60 -6.05 -6.97 15.49
N SER A 61 -7.17 -7.15 14.79
CA SER A 61 -8.25 -8.06 15.20
C SER A 61 -7.84 -9.52 15.18
N TYR A 62 -6.98 -9.92 14.23
CA TYR A 62 -6.46 -11.28 14.18
C TYR A 62 -5.36 -11.54 15.21
N THR A 63 -4.54 -10.53 15.50
CA THR A 63 -3.31 -10.72 16.26
C THR A 63 -3.37 -10.22 17.70
N GLY A 64 -4.32 -9.35 18.03
CA GLY A 64 -4.34 -8.58 19.27
C GLY A 64 -3.24 -7.51 19.37
N TRP A 65 -2.53 -7.23 18.27
CA TRP A 65 -1.42 -6.29 18.28
C TRP A 65 -1.89 -4.83 18.43
N PRO A 66 -1.08 -3.97 19.07
CA PRO A 66 -1.36 -2.55 19.05
C PRO A 66 -1.20 -1.98 17.64
N VAL A 67 -1.85 -0.85 17.37
CA VAL A 67 -1.75 -0.15 16.10
C VAL A 67 -0.88 1.08 16.28
N LEU A 68 0.12 1.23 15.42
CA LEU A 68 0.91 2.44 15.34
C LEU A 68 0.26 3.39 14.34
N VAL A 69 -0.04 4.60 14.80
CA VAL A 69 -0.59 5.69 13.99
C VAL A 69 0.53 6.66 13.66
N VAL A 70 0.70 6.97 12.38
CA VAL A 70 1.58 8.06 11.95
C VAL A 70 0.76 9.34 11.98
N GLU A 71 1.25 10.35 12.69
CA GLU A 71 0.68 11.68 12.71
C GLU A 71 1.61 12.65 11.99
N ALA A 72 1.04 13.56 11.20
CA ALA A 72 1.76 14.65 10.57
C ALA A 72 1.32 16.00 11.16
N GLN A 73 2.25 16.93 11.26
CA GLN A 73 1.95 18.29 11.70
C GLN A 73 1.47 19.15 10.53
N TYR A 74 0.33 19.80 10.70
CA TYR A 74 -0.25 20.72 9.72
C TYR A 74 0.23 22.16 9.96
N SER A 75 -0.06 23.06 9.03
CA SER A 75 0.41 24.46 9.06
C SER A 75 -0.07 25.27 10.27
N ASP A 76 -1.17 24.87 10.89
CA ASP A 76 -1.69 25.44 12.13
C ASP A 76 -1.02 24.87 13.40
N GLY A 77 -0.03 23.99 13.22
CA GLY A 77 0.72 23.33 14.29
C GLY A 77 0.03 22.11 14.89
N THR A 78 -1.19 21.76 14.44
CA THR A 78 -1.94 20.60 14.93
C THR A 78 -1.42 19.30 14.32
N TRP A 79 -1.62 18.20 15.04
CA TRP A 79 -1.20 16.86 14.63
C TRP A 79 -2.41 16.05 14.18
N HIS A 80 -2.36 15.53 12.96
CA HIS A 80 -3.44 14.71 12.41
C HIS A 80 -2.93 13.33 11.99
N PRO A 81 -3.74 12.29 12.18
CA PRO A 81 -3.38 10.95 11.75
C PRO A 81 -3.43 10.88 10.22
N VAL A 82 -2.34 10.42 9.61
CA VAL A 82 -2.20 10.30 8.15
C VAL A 82 -2.05 8.86 7.69
N HIS A 83 -1.63 7.96 8.60
CA HIS A 83 -1.48 6.55 8.30
C HIS A 83 -1.56 5.66 9.53
N SER A 84 -1.72 4.35 9.34
CA SER A 84 -1.57 3.37 10.42
C SER A 84 -1.06 2.02 9.94
N ALA A 85 -0.43 1.30 10.87
CA ALA A 85 0.10 -0.04 10.67
C ALA A 85 -0.02 -0.85 11.97
N ALA A 86 -0.10 -2.18 11.88
CA ALA A 86 -0.08 -3.03 13.08
C ALA A 86 1.35 -3.18 13.59
N ARG A 87 1.58 -2.99 14.89
CA ARG A 87 2.89 -3.11 15.53
C ARG A 87 3.19 -4.58 15.82
N THR A 88 4.22 -5.14 15.20
CA THR A 88 4.60 -6.54 15.42
C THR A 88 5.30 -6.71 16.79
N PRO A 89 5.38 -7.94 17.34
CA PRO A 89 6.19 -8.23 18.52
C PRO A 89 7.70 -8.08 18.31
N GLY A 90 8.15 -8.12 17.05
CA GLY A 90 9.56 -7.98 16.66
C GLY A 90 10.02 -6.53 16.53
N ASP A 91 9.26 -5.59 17.08
CA ASP A 91 9.52 -4.17 16.99
C ASP A 91 9.60 -3.62 15.54
N THR A 92 8.84 -4.23 14.62
CA THR A 92 8.54 -3.71 13.28
C THR A 92 7.07 -3.32 13.14
N VAL A 93 6.64 -2.87 11.97
CA VAL A 93 5.25 -2.56 11.64
C VAL A 93 4.84 -3.31 10.37
N LEU A 94 3.64 -3.89 10.40
CA LEU A 94 3.03 -4.58 9.28
C LEU A 94 1.92 -3.72 8.68
N GLU A 95 2.08 -3.38 7.40
CA GLU A 95 1.16 -2.58 6.59
C GLU A 95 1.08 -3.14 5.17
N ILE A 96 0.32 -2.50 4.28
CA ILE A 96 0.18 -2.97 2.89
C ILE A 96 1.52 -3.00 2.12
N PHE A 97 2.48 -2.18 2.51
CA PHE A 97 3.81 -2.13 1.89
C PHE A 97 4.77 -3.22 2.42
N GLY A 98 4.34 -3.99 3.42
CA GLY A 98 5.10 -5.10 4.00
C GLY A 98 5.42 -4.91 5.47
N ASP A 99 6.39 -5.69 5.94
CA ASP A 99 6.94 -5.64 7.29
C ASP A 99 8.21 -4.77 7.30
N THR A 100 8.20 -3.67 8.06
CA THR A 100 9.29 -2.68 8.03
C THR A 100 9.55 -2.05 9.39
N PHE A 101 10.70 -1.41 9.56
CA PHE A 101 11.01 -0.64 10.77
C PHE A 101 10.16 0.64 10.85
N VAL A 102 9.83 1.05 12.07
CA VAL A 102 9.07 2.29 12.32
C VAL A 102 9.73 3.49 11.67
N GLU A 103 11.05 3.62 11.80
CA GLU A 103 11.80 4.75 11.23
C GLU A 103 11.73 4.79 9.70
N SER A 104 11.76 3.63 9.03
CA SER A 104 11.61 3.56 7.57
C SER A 104 10.23 4.03 7.13
N MET A 105 9.18 3.62 7.83
CA MET A 105 7.81 4.11 7.60
C MET A 105 7.72 5.62 7.84
N LEU A 106 8.26 6.13 8.95
CA LEU A 106 8.24 7.57 9.26
C LEU A 106 9.02 8.39 8.23
N ALA A 107 10.18 7.90 7.76
CA ALA A 107 10.95 8.55 6.71
C ALA A 107 10.13 8.73 5.43
N ARG A 108 9.41 7.67 5.01
CA ARG A 108 8.53 7.71 3.83
C ARG A 108 7.44 8.78 3.95
N TYR A 109 6.78 8.90 5.11
CA TYR A 109 5.74 9.92 5.30
C TYR A 109 6.30 11.33 5.44
N ARG A 110 7.49 11.48 6.04
CA ARG A 110 8.18 12.78 6.10
C ARG A 110 8.51 13.29 4.71
N GLU A 111 9.04 12.43 3.86
CA GLU A 111 9.35 12.76 2.46
C GLU A 111 8.08 13.07 1.66
N ALA A 112 7.04 12.23 1.78
CA ALA A 112 5.82 12.37 0.99
C ALA A 112 4.99 13.61 1.36
N LEU A 113 5.01 14.02 2.64
CA LEU A 113 4.19 15.14 3.13
C LEU A 113 4.95 16.45 3.26
N ASP A 114 6.29 16.43 3.15
CA ASP A 114 7.16 17.57 3.44
C ASP A 114 6.84 18.24 4.79
N ALA A 115 6.58 17.41 5.81
CA ALA A 115 6.09 17.85 7.11
C ALA A 115 6.71 17.03 8.26
N PRO A 116 6.82 17.60 9.48
CA PRO A 116 7.15 16.82 10.66
C PRO A 116 6.14 15.69 10.87
N VAL A 117 6.65 14.49 11.09
CA VAL A 117 5.85 13.29 11.40
C VAL A 117 6.29 12.68 12.71
N ARG A 118 5.35 12.05 13.42
CA ARG A 118 5.64 11.29 14.65
C ARG A 118 4.82 10.00 14.72
N PRO A 119 5.34 8.96 15.37
CA PRO A 119 4.55 7.77 15.68
C PRO A 119 3.75 7.99 16.96
N ARG A 120 2.55 7.42 17.01
CA ARG A 120 1.77 7.23 18.23
C ARG A 120 1.29 5.79 18.30
N LEU A 121 1.83 5.03 19.25
CA LEU A 121 1.37 3.67 19.50
C LEU A 121 0.05 3.70 20.26
N MET A 122 -0.91 2.89 19.81
CA MET A 122 -2.23 2.81 20.41
C MET A 122 -2.61 1.37 20.74
N PRO A 123 -3.15 1.11 21.94
CA PRO A 123 -3.80 -0.16 22.21
C PRO A 123 -5.06 -0.29 21.33
N SER A 124 -5.41 -1.52 20.95
CA SER A 124 -6.62 -1.79 20.15
C SER A 124 -7.88 -1.22 20.80
N SER A 125 -7.94 -1.23 22.15
CA SER A 125 -9.05 -0.70 22.93
C SER A 125 -9.32 0.79 22.74
N ASP A 126 -8.31 1.58 22.33
CA ASP A 126 -8.47 3.02 22.11
C ASP A 126 -8.93 3.34 20.68
N LEU A 127 -8.81 2.38 19.76
CA LEU A 127 -9.29 2.51 18.39
C LEU A 127 -10.80 2.23 18.29
N PRO A 128 -11.45 2.81 17.26
CA PRO A 128 -10.96 3.88 16.37
C PRO A 128 -11.10 5.28 17.01
N GLY A 129 -11.76 5.38 18.17
CA GLY A 129 -12.28 6.63 18.71
C GLY A 129 -11.24 7.69 19.11
N ALA A 130 -9.96 7.33 19.25
CA ALA A 130 -8.87 8.27 19.49
C ALA A 130 -8.09 8.68 18.22
N VAL A 131 -8.54 8.28 17.03
CA VAL A 131 -7.87 8.58 15.75
C VAL A 131 -8.85 9.08 14.71
N ILE A 132 -9.98 8.41 14.57
CA ILE A 132 -10.95 8.72 13.52
C ILE A 132 -12.04 9.61 14.14
N SER A 133 -12.06 10.87 13.73
CA SER A 133 -13.10 11.83 14.11
C SER A 133 -14.49 11.26 13.82
N GLY A 134 -15.41 11.37 14.79
CA GLY A 134 -16.78 10.84 14.69
C GLY A 134 -16.93 9.37 15.09
N MET A 135 -15.84 8.64 15.34
CA MET A 135 -15.89 7.21 15.67
C MET A 135 -15.73 6.91 17.18
N GLN A 136 -15.92 7.91 18.06
CA GLN A 136 -15.74 7.77 19.51
C GLN A 136 -16.60 6.66 20.12
N ARG A 137 -17.81 6.45 19.58
CA ARG A 137 -18.77 5.43 20.03
C ARG A 137 -18.31 3.98 19.78
N HIS A 138 -17.28 3.79 18.95
CA HIS A 138 -16.73 2.48 18.61
C HIS A 138 -15.46 2.15 19.42
N ARG A 139 -15.11 2.95 20.43
CA ARG A 139 -13.94 2.64 21.28
C ARG A 139 -14.10 1.28 21.95
N GLY A 140 -13.07 0.45 21.90
CA GLY A 140 -13.04 -0.88 22.51
C GLY A 140 -13.76 -1.96 21.71
N ASP A 141 -14.25 -1.62 20.51
CA ASP A 141 -14.88 -2.57 19.60
C ASP A 141 -13.83 -3.06 18.59
N ASP A 142 -13.22 -4.21 18.84
CA ASP A 142 -12.13 -4.73 17.98
C ASP A 142 -12.57 -4.92 16.51
N LEU A 143 -13.87 -5.03 16.24
CA LEU A 143 -14.43 -5.18 14.89
C LEU A 143 -15.02 -3.89 14.31
N TRP A 144 -14.67 -2.72 14.85
CA TRP A 144 -15.16 -1.42 14.40
C TRP A 144 -15.02 -1.20 12.89
N TRP A 145 -13.92 -1.69 12.31
CA TRP A 145 -13.58 -1.55 10.89
C TRP A 145 -14.53 -2.32 9.97
N ALA A 146 -15.22 -3.34 10.49
CA ALA A 146 -16.02 -4.27 9.69
C ALA A 146 -17.52 -3.97 9.67
N ARG A 147 -18.04 -3.22 10.66
CA ARG A 147 -19.49 -3.14 10.95
C ARG A 147 -20.34 -2.55 9.83
N GLU A 148 -19.81 -1.59 9.09
CA GLU A 148 -20.56 -0.82 8.09
C GLU A 148 -20.01 -1.02 6.67
N LEU A 149 -19.14 -2.03 6.48
CA LEU A 149 -18.57 -2.32 5.18
C LEU A 149 -19.54 -3.11 4.30
N PRO A 150 -19.67 -2.74 3.01
CA PRO A 150 -20.24 -3.65 2.02
C PRO A 150 -19.49 -4.98 2.01
N LYS A 151 -20.20 -6.09 1.73
CA LYS A 151 -19.63 -7.45 1.73
C LYS A 151 -18.34 -7.56 0.93
N ALA A 152 -18.26 -6.90 -0.22
CA ALA A 152 -17.09 -6.89 -1.09
C ALA A 152 -15.87 -6.21 -0.41
N ALA A 153 -16.08 -5.08 0.26
CA ALA A 153 -15.03 -4.40 1.01
C ALA A 153 -14.59 -5.24 2.20
N LEU A 154 -15.54 -5.77 2.99
CA LEU A 154 -15.24 -6.64 4.12
C LEU A 154 -14.36 -7.83 3.72
N ALA A 155 -14.73 -8.53 2.65
CA ALA A 155 -13.93 -9.63 2.09
C ALA A 155 -12.53 -9.17 1.66
N ALA A 156 -12.39 -7.97 1.09
CA ALA A 156 -11.10 -7.42 0.72
C ALA A 156 -10.21 -7.14 1.95
N TYR A 157 -10.73 -6.49 3.00
CA TYR A 157 -9.96 -6.26 4.23
C TYR A 157 -9.49 -7.56 4.86
N GLU A 158 -10.38 -8.55 5.00
CA GLU A 158 -10.03 -9.84 5.59
C GLU A 158 -9.04 -10.63 4.75
N HIS A 159 -9.19 -10.60 3.43
CA HIS A 159 -8.26 -11.24 2.50
C HIS A 159 -6.85 -10.64 2.61
N PHE A 160 -6.73 -9.31 2.52
CA PHE A 160 -5.43 -8.64 2.53
C PHE A 160 -4.75 -8.69 3.91
N ALA A 161 -5.51 -8.66 5.01
CA ALA A 161 -4.96 -8.88 6.34
C ALA A 161 -4.36 -10.30 6.47
N ARG A 162 -5.08 -11.33 6.01
CA ARG A 162 -4.58 -12.72 6.00
C ARG A 162 -3.38 -12.88 5.08
N LEU A 163 -3.41 -12.25 3.91
CA LEU A 163 -2.31 -12.28 2.94
C LEU A 163 -1.04 -11.68 3.55
N LEU A 164 -1.12 -10.51 4.18
CA LEU A 164 0.01 -9.88 4.86
C LEU A 164 0.57 -10.76 5.98
N LEU A 165 -0.31 -11.25 6.86
CA LEU A 165 0.11 -12.11 7.97
C LEU A 165 0.80 -13.39 7.46
N THR A 166 0.25 -14.03 6.44
CA THR A 166 0.83 -15.24 5.86
C THR A 166 2.17 -14.96 5.19
N ARG A 167 2.24 -13.92 4.35
CA ARG A 167 3.44 -13.57 3.57
C ARG A 167 4.64 -13.21 4.44
N HIS A 168 4.40 -12.63 5.61
CA HIS A 168 5.44 -12.20 6.54
C HIS A 168 5.65 -13.15 7.73
N GLY A 169 5.19 -14.40 7.65
CA GLY A 169 5.48 -15.44 8.66
C GLY A 169 4.61 -15.40 9.92
N TYR A 170 3.59 -14.55 9.93
CA TYR A 170 2.61 -14.40 11.03
C TYR A 170 1.32 -15.20 10.82
N GLY A 171 1.32 -16.16 9.89
CA GLY A 171 0.13 -17.00 9.60
C GLY A 171 -0.38 -17.79 10.80
N HIS A 172 0.45 -18.02 11.83
CA HIS A 172 0.06 -18.70 13.07
C HIS A 172 -0.93 -17.93 13.95
N TYR A 173 -1.13 -16.62 13.69
CA TYR A 173 -2.20 -15.84 14.33
C TYR A 173 -3.58 -16.08 13.69
N LEU A 174 -3.64 -16.71 12.52
CA LEU A 174 -4.90 -16.94 11.82
C LEU A 174 -5.62 -18.16 12.41
N PRO A 175 -6.95 -18.09 12.62
CA PRO A 175 -7.74 -19.26 12.97
C PRO A 175 -7.58 -20.38 11.93
N ALA A 176 -7.36 -21.61 12.39
CA ALA A 176 -7.10 -22.77 11.53
C ALA A 176 -8.25 -23.10 10.54
N SER A 177 -9.47 -22.61 10.81
CA SER A 177 -10.65 -22.81 9.96
C SER A 177 -10.75 -21.83 8.79
N LEU A 178 -9.88 -20.82 8.71
CA LEU A 178 -9.94 -19.84 7.62
C LEU A 178 -9.32 -20.41 6.35
N PRO A 179 -9.92 -20.14 5.17
CA PRO A 179 -9.32 -20.51 3.92
C PRO A 179 -7.96 -19.81 3.75
N ALA A 180 -7.01 -20.50 3.14
CA ALA A 180 -5.76 -19.86 2.73
C ALA A 180 -6.09 -18.74 1.73
N PRO A 181 -5.39 -17.59 1.78
CA PRO A 181 -5.55 -16.55 0.76
C PRO A 181 -5.35 -17.16 -0.62
N GLY A 182 -6.26 -16.87 -1.55
CA GLY A 182 -6.19 -17.42 -2.91
C GLY A 182 -4.83 -17.17 -3.56
N THR A 183 -4.23 -18.20 -4.15
CA THR A 183 -2.98 -18.09 -4.90
C THR A 183 -3.14 -17.06 -6.02
N PRO A 184 -2.21 -16.11 -6.19
CA PRO A 184 -2.32 -15.10 -7.23
C PRO A 184 -2.47 -15.76 -8.61
N PRO A 185 -3.43 -15.31 -9.44
CA PRO A 185 -3.45 -15.70 -10.85
C PRO A 185 -2.18 -15.16 -11.53
N ALA A 186 -1.59 -15.95 -12.42
CA ALA A 186 -0.41 -15.55 -13.18
C ALA A 186 -0.78 -14.46 -14.20
N ALA A 187 -0.59 -13.18 -13.86
CA ALA A 187 -0.65 -12.08 -14.83
C ALA A 187 0.02 -10.80 -14.30
N HIS A 188 0.89 -10.21 -15.11
CA HIS A 188 1.34 -8.82 -14.98
C HIS A 188 0.23 -7.88 -15.44
N GLN A 189 -0.26 -7.00 -14.56
CA GLN A 189 -1.10 -5.87 -14.97
C GLN A 189 -0.29 -4.56 -14.89
N PRO A 190 -0.19 -3.79 -16.00
CA PRO A 190 0.38 -2.45 -15.94
C PRO A 190 -0.58 -1.51 -15.19
N ALA A 191 -0.01 -0.53 -14.48
CA ALA A 191 -0.79 0.50 -13.80
C ALA A 191 -1.69 1.24 -14.81
N PRO A 192 -2.97 1.51 -14.50
CA PRO A 192 -3.86 2.19 -15.43
C PRO A 192 -3.41 3.63 -15.66
N THR A 193 -3.16 3.97 -16.92
CA THR A 193 -2.99 5.34 -17.40
C THR A 193 -4.26 6.12 -17.07
N ARG A 194 -4.17 7.27 -16.37
CA ARG A 194 -5.34 8.13 -16.11
C ARG A 194 -5.99 8.45 -17.46
N GLY A 195 -7.25 8.04 -17.65
CA GLY A 195 -8.00 8.34 -18.86
C GLY A 195 -8.18 9.85 -18.99
N ALA A 196 -7.49 10.45 -19.95
CA ALA A 196 -7.84 11.77 -20.47
C ALA A 196 -9.22 11.64 -21.12
N THR A 197 -10.20 12.37 -20.58
CA THR A 197 -11.50 12.55 -21.24
C THR A 197 -11.28 13.29 -22.56
N SER A 198 -11.37 12.58 -23.68
CA SER A 198 -11.44 13.19 -25.00
C SER A 198 -12.84 13.77 -25.24
N HIS A 199 -12.94 15.10 -25.28
CA HIS A 199 -14.09 15.81 -25.83
C HIS A 199 -13.91 15.99 -27.34
N PRO A 200 -14.94 15.77 -28.19
CA PRO A 200 -14.88 16.17 -29.59
C PRO A 200 -15.20 17.65 -29.78
N ASP A 201 -14.42 18.28 -30.66
CA ASP A 201 -14.51 19.66 -31.13
C ASP A 201 -15.90 20.07 -31.64
N ALA A 202 -16.43 21.18 -31.10
CA ALA A 202 -17.33 22.09 -31.80
C ALA A 202 -17.25 23.50 -31.16
N ALA A 203 -16.95 24.52 -31.95
CA ALA A 203 -16.89 25.94 -31.56
C ALA A 203 -17.88 26.77 -32.42
N PRO A 204 -18.21 28.05 -32.11
CA PRO A 204 -18.18 28.75 -30.82
C PRO A 204 -19.50 29.51 -30.50
N SER A 205 -19.71 29.90 -29.23
CA SER A 205 -20.58 31.03 -28.83
C SER A 205 -20.15 31.56 -27.44
N PRO A 206 -19.93 32.88 -27.23
CA PRO A 206 -19.72 33.48 -25.91
C PRO A 206 -20.95 34.31 -25.45
N PRO A 207 -20.96 34.87 -24.23
CA PRO A 207 -20.28 34.47 -22.99
C PRO A 207 -21.30 34.18 -21.86
N SER A 208 -20.98 33.26 -20.95
CA SER A 208 -21.66 33.22 -19.66
C SER A 208 -20.65 32.96 -18.55
N SER A 209 -20.59 33.92 -17.65
CA SER A 209 -19.87 33.96 -16.39
C SER A 209 -20.20 32.76 -15.51
N GLY A 210 -19.18 32.00 -15.11
CA GLY A 210 -19.27 30.99 -14.08
C GLY A 210 -17.88 30.47 -13.73
N GLY A 211 -17.33 30.94 -12.61
CA GLY A 211 -16.00 30.60 -12.14
C GLY A 211 -15.85 29.10 -11.91
N SER A 212 -14.99 28.48 -12.71
CA SER A 212 -14.34 27.21 -12.39
C SER A 212 -12.86 27.43 -12.65
N THR A 213 -12.06 27.37 -11.59
CA THR A 213 -10.59 27.41 -11.64
C THR A 213 -10.11 26.20 -12.41
N ALA A 214 -9.98 26.36 -13.73
CA ALA A 214 -9.16 25.49 -14.54
C ALA A 214 -7.72 25.58 -13.99
N MET A 215 -7.22 24.50 -13.39
CA MET A 215 -5.78 24.39 -13.17
C MET A 215 -5.10 24.58 -14.52
N SER A 216 -4.11 25.46 -14.58
CA SER A 216 -3.42 25.75 -15.82
C SER A 216 -2.75 24.47 -16.32
N GLY A 217 -2.62 24.27 -17.64
CA GLY A 217 -1.97 23.06 -18.19
C GLY A 217 -0.54 22.83 -17.65
N ILE A 218 0.11 23.87 -17.13
CA ILE A 218 1.40 23.79 -16.44
C ILE A 218 1.28 23.06 -15.09
N ASP A 219 0.20 23.29 -14.34
CA ASP A 219 -0.02 22.64 -13.04
C ASP A 219 -0.35 21.15 -13.20
N GLU A 220 -1.07 20.78 -14.26
CA GLU A 220 -1.30 19.36 -14.61
C GLU A 220 0.00 18.64 -14.96
N ILE A 221 0.89 19.29 -15.74
CA ILE A 221 2.22 18.76 -16.06
C ILE A 221 3.06 18.59 -14.78
N ARG A 222 3.10 19.61 -13.91
CA ARG A 222 3.82 19.53 -12.63
C ARG A 222 3.30 18.39 -11.75
N HIS A 223 1.99 18.22 -11.63
CA HIS A 223 1.40 17.12 -10.88
C HIS A 223 1.76 15.76 -11.49
N ALA A 224 1.72 15.61 -12.82
CA ALA A 224 2.08 14.37 -13.49
C ALA A 224 3.56 14.01 -13.26
N LEU A 225 4.46 14.99 -13.31
CA LEU A 225 5.89 14.81 -13.03
C LEU A 225 6.12 14.35 -11.58
N LEU A 226 5.51 15.02 -10.61
CA LEU A 226 5.61 14.64 -9.19
C LEU A 226 5.13 13.19 -8.94
N SER A 227 3.97 12.82 -9.50
CA SER A 227 3.45 11.46 -9.36
C SER A 227 4.34 10.41 -10.05
N SER A 228 4.93 10.75 -11.19
CA SER A 228 5.87 9.87 -11.90
C SER A 228 7.15 9.65 -11.09
N THR A 229 7.71 10.71 -10.51
CA THR A 229 8.89 10.63 -9.63
C THR A 229 8.61 9.76 -8.41
N GLU A 230 7.46 9.95 -7.75
CA GLU A 230 7.07 9.13 -6.60
C GLU A 230 6.96 7.64 -6.96
N LYS A 231 6.33 7.32 -8.11
CA LYS A 231 6.25 5.95 -8.62
C LYS A 231 7.61 5.36 -8.97
N SER A 232 8.51 6.16 -9.55
CA SER A 232 9.87 5.72 -9.87
C SER A 232 10.67 5.40 -8.60
N ARG A 233 10.63 6.28 -7.59
CA ARG A 233 11.27 6.01 -6.28
C ARG A 233 10.71 4.75 -5.62
N TYR A 234 9.40 4.57 -5.67
CA TYR A 234 8.76 3.35 -5.18
C TYR A 234 9.26 2.09 -5.92
N ALA A 235 9.26 2.12 -7.26
CA ALA A 235 9.74 1.00 -8.07
C ALA A 235 11.22 0.69 -7.81
N GLN A 236 12.06 1.72 -7.65
CA GLN A 236 13.47 1.56 -7.27
C GLN A 236 13.63 0.88 -5.90
N GLY A 237 12.81 1.28 -4.91
CA GLY A 237 12.79 0.64 -3.60
C GLY A 237 12.39 -0.83 -3.65
N ALA A 238 11.33 -1.15 -4.41
CA ALA A 238 10.88 -2.54 -4.60
C ALA A 238 11.96 -3.41 -5.30
N LEU A 239 12.66 -2.85 -6.30
CA LEU A 239 13.77 -3.54 -6.95
C LEU A 239 14.96 -3.75 -6.02
N ALA A 240 15.28 -2.77 -5.17
CA ALA A 240 16.33 -2.91 -4.17
C ALA A 240 16.00 -4.04 -3.18
N GLN A 241 14.77 -4.10 -2.68
CA GLN A 241 14.33 -5.20 -1.82
C GLN A 241 14.42 -6.57 -2.52
N ALA A 242 13.98 -6.65 -3.78
CA ALA A 242 14.06 -7.91 -4.53
C ALA A 242 15.52 -8.37 -4.75
N ILE A 243 16.45 -7.43 -4.97
CA ILE A 243 17.89 -7.71 -5.03
C ILE A 243 18.37 -8.29 -3.70
N ASP A 244 18.05 -7.65 -2.57
CA ASP A 244 18.45 -8.13 -1.24
C ASP A 244 17.90 -9.54 -0.93
N GLU A 245 16.64 -9.81 -1.30
CA GLU A 245 16.01 -11.12 -1.14
C GLU A 245 16.73 -12.20 -1.98
N ILE A 246 17.11 -11.89 -3.22
CA ILE A 246 17.88 -12.81 -4.08
C ILE A 246 19.27 -13.10 -3.50
N GLU A 247 19.92 -12.09 -2.92
CA GLU A 247 21.22 -12.29 -2.26
C GLU A 247 21.09 -13.21 -1.04
N GLN A 248 20.05 -13.04 -0.23
CA GLN A 248 19.77 -13.93 0.90
C GLN A 248 19.49 -15.37 0.45
N ILE A 249 18.68 -15.55 -0.59
CA ILE A 249 18.43 -16.89 -1.17
C ILE A 249 19.74 -17.52 -1.65
N THR A 250 20.58 -16.74 -2.33
CA THR A 250 21.87 -17.20 -2.83
C THR A 250 22.80 -17.63 -1.69
N GLN A 251 22.84 -16.88 -0.60
CA GLN A 251 23.61 -17.23 0.60
C GLN A 251 23.09 -18.52 1.25
N LEU A 252 21.77 -18.68 1.38
CA LEU A 252 21.15 -19.89 1.92
C LEU A 252 21.46 -21.13 1.07
N LEU A 253 21.43 -21.00 -0.26
CA LEU A 253 21.81 -22.07 -1.18
C LEU A 253 23.28 -22.46 -1.02
N GLN A 254 24.18 -21.48 -0.88
CA GLN A 254 25.61 -21.73 -0.65
C GLN A 254 25.86 -22.41 0.71
N GLN A 255 25.16 -21.98 1.77
CA GLN A 255 25.24 -22.62 3.08
C GLN A 255 24.73 -24.06 3.04
N ALA A 256 23.61 -24.31 2.34
CA ALA A 256 23.03 -25.64 2.19
C ALA A 256 23.92 -26.59 1.35
N ALA A 257 24.64 -26.06 0.36
CA ALA A 257 25.61 -26.83 -0.40
C ALA A 257 26.80 -27.29 0.47
N GLY A 258 27.18 -26.51 1.48
CA GLY A 258 28.35 -26.79 2.32
C GLY A 258 29.61 -26.95 1.46
N SER A 259 30.33 -28.08 1.62
CA SER A 259 31.47 -28.46 0.75
C SER A 259 31.07 -29.30 -0.47
N SER A 260 29.77 -29.55 -0.68
CA SER A 260 29.26 -30.41 -1.74
C SER A 260 29.14 -29.64 -3.05
N THR A 261 29.74 -30.16 -4.11
CA THR A 261 29.63 -29.62 -5.47
C THR A 261 28.41 -30.19 -6.19
N GLN A 262 27.21 -30.04 -5.63
CA GLN A 262 25.99 -30.50 -6.30
C GLN A 262 25.69 -29.61 -7.52
N PRO A 263 25.65 -30.15 -8.75
CA PRO A 263 25.43 -29.36 -9.96
C PRO A 263 24.13 -28.55 -9.94
N ALA A 264 23.06 -29.09 -9.34
CA ALA A 264 21.77 -28.43 -9.24
C ALA A 264 21.82 -27.13 -8.40
N ILE A 265 22.60 -27.12 -7.30
CA ILE A 265 22.75 -25.92 -6.47
C ILE A 265 23.58 -24.87 -7.21
N GLN A 266 24.59 -25.29 -7.98
CA GLN A 266 25.38 -24.39 -8.82
C GLN A 266 24.53 -23.75 -9.91
N GLU A 267 23.67 -24.52 -10.58
CA GLU A 267 22.73 -24.03 -11.60
C GLU A 267 21.71 -23.05 -11.01
N ALA A 268 21.13 -23.38 -9.86
CA ALA A 268 20.21 -22.49 -9.15
C ALA A 268 20.89 -21.17 -8.75
N THR A 269 22.09 -21.25 -8.16
CA THR A 269 22.90 -20.09 -7.79
C THR A 269 23.20 -19.21 -9.01
N GLY A 270 23.60 -19.80 -10.13
CA GLY A 270 23.86 -19.06 -11.38
C GLY A 270 22.61 -18.43 -11.98
N THR A 271 21.43 -18.99 -11.73
CA THR A 271 20.14 -18.41 -12.17
C THR A 271 19.74 -17.22 -11.30
N TYR A 272 19.89 -17.33 -9.98
CA TYR A 272 19.65 -16.21 -9.06
C TYR A 272 20.63 -15.05 -9.30
N ALA A 273 21.91 -15.34 -9.58
CA ALA A 273 22.88 -14.31 -9.92
C ALA A 273 22.46 -13.53 -11.18
N ARG A 274 22.02 -14.21 -12.25
CA ARG A 274 21.51 -13.55 -13.46
C ARG A 274 20.28 -12.69 -13.18
N ALA A 275 19.33 -13.20 -12.40
CA ALA A 275 18.13 -12.46 -12.03
C ALA A 275 18.48 -11.17 -11.24
N ARG A 276 19.44 -11.24 -10.32
CA ARG A 276 19.93 -10.06 -9.60
C ARG A 276 20.51 -9.02 -10.56
N ASP A 277 21.38 -9.44 -11.47
CA ASP A 277 22.04 -8.53 -12.41
C ASP A 277 21.00 -7.84 -13.36
N GLU A 278 19.94 -8.57 -13.77
CA GLU A 278 18.82 -8.01 -14.54
C GLU A 278 18.01 -6.97 -13.74
N LEU A 279 17.76 -7.23 -12.45
CA LEU A 279 17.07 -6.27 -11.57
C LEU A 279 17.92 -5.02 -11.32
N GLU A 280 19.24 -5.17 -11.16
CA GLU A 280 20.16 -4.04 -11.04
C GLU A 280 20.15 -3.18 -12.31
N GLN A 281 20.15 -3.81 -13.48
CA GLN A 281 20.03 -3.11 -14.77
C GLN A 281 18.71 -2.33 -14.85
N LEU A 282 17.59 -2.97 -14.51
CA LEU A 282 16.27 -2.31 -14.52
C LEU A 282 16.22 -1.13 -13.52
N ARG A 283 16.81 -1.31 -12.33
CA ARG A 283 16.92 -0.24 -11.33
C ARG A 283 17.73 0.94 -11.86
N GLY A 284 18.82 0.68 -12.58
CA GLY A 284 19.62 1.71 -13.25
C GLY A 284 18.82 2.48 -14.31
N LEU A 285 18.03 1.79 -15.14
CA LEU A 285 17.17 2.43 -16.15
C LEU A 285 16.10 3.33 -15.50
N LEU A 286 15.46 2.88 -14.42
CA LEU A 286 14.49 3.69 -13.67
C LEU A 286 15.13 4.91 -13.02
N HIS A 287 16.37 4.79 -12.53
CA HIS A 287 17.13 5.91 -11.99
C HIS A 287 17.40 6.97 -13.06
N THR A 288 17.94 6.58 -14.21
CA THR A 288 18.15 7.50 -15.34
C THR A 288 16.84 8.15 -15.81
N GLY A 289 15.73 7.39 -15.83
CA GLY A 289 14.41 7.94 -16.15
C GLY A 289 13.92 8.97 -15.13
N ALA A 290 14.15 8.74 -13.84
CA ALA A 290 13.81 9.69 -12.79
C ALA A 290 14.63 10.98 -12.90
N GLU A 291 15.95 10.88 -13.14
CA GLU A 291 16.82 12.04 -13.33
C GLU A 291 16.40 12.89 -14.54
N ALA A 292 16.00 12.25 -15.64
CA ALA A 292 15.50 12.95 -16.81
C ALA A 292 14.21 13.73 -16.53
N ILE A 293 13.29 13.14 -15.74
CA ILE A 293 12.05 13.79 -15.29
C ILE A 293 12.37 14.98 -14.37
N GLU A 294 13.27 14.82 -13.40
CA GLU A 294 13.67 15.89 -12.49
C GLU A 294 14.37 17.03 -13.23
N SER A 295 15.25 16.71 -14.19
CA SER A 295 15.90 17.70 -15.06
C SER A 295 14.88 18.50 -15.88
N TYR A 296 13.90 17.83 -16.49
CA TYR A 296 12.82 18.50 -17.20
C TYR A 296 11.97 19.38 -16.29
N ALA A 297 11.62 18.88 -15.10
CA ALA A 297 10.86 19.63 -14.11
C ALA A 297 11.58 20.91 -13.65
N SER A 298 12.91 20.88 -13.56
CA SER A 298 13.73 22.05 -13.19
C SER A 298 13.77 23.15 -14.27
N GLN A 299 13.39 22.83 -15.51
CA GLN A 299 13.37 23.75 -16.65
C GLN A 299 12.00 24.41 -16.89
N LEU A 300 10.96 23.97 -16.16
CA LEU A 300 9.58 24.48 -16.21
C LEU A 300 9.32 25.56 -15.15
#